data_AF-A0A2H0RS78-F1
#
_entry.id   AF-A0A2H0RS78-F1
#
_cell.length_a   1.000
_cell.length_b   1.000
_cell.length_c   1.000
_cell.angle_alpha   90.00
_cell.angle_beta   90.00
_cell.angle_gamma   90.00
#
_symmetry.space_group_name_H-M   'P 1'
#
loop_
_entity.id
_entity.type
_entity.pdbx_description
1 polymer ?
#
loop_
_entity_poly.entity_id
_entity_poly.type
_entity_poly.pdbx_seq_one_letter_code
_entity_poly.pdbx_strand_id
1 'polypeptide(L)'
;HLLHDADQGDDKIQREAEKSKGGGGAARVTWEDVMAGGEKHTNEFLEDEKALNILDPWKRPRASEFIAEQLAMIKTMLQSGHAYETDDGIYFSVQSFPQYGALSGNTIDKLSAGARIAVDERKKHPADFALWKKCVGDNARHVLRWTFATGKRSDTVGEDEESGFPGWHIECSAMSSSLLGGQIDIHTGGEDNIFPHHECEIAQSECSGPAPFVKYWVHKRRIDMGKEKMSKSLGNVLSISDIEAMGYSPLDLRYYFLSVHYRTQLKFTKKGLEDARKARRKIMEWMEEVDTWKSEHAMVVQDGMKDAGGVRAWWDPKFFDAMNADLNTPEALSVVFDLMALSRNRWATQGFTQSGIKELHRAIDIIARTFGCFDPEEAEEVPAEVRRLVDLRAEARAAKNFKESDRLRDKVASLGYEVRDTAEGQKITKM
;
A
#
# COMPACT_ATOMS: atom_id res chain seq x y z
N HIS A 1 -17.10 8.05 8.10
CA HIS A 1 -17.16 8.54 9.49
C HIS A 1 -16.17 9.68 9.75
N LEU A 2 -16.29 10.33 10.92
CA LEU A 2 -15.40 11.39 11.42
C LEU A 2 -13.93 11.00 11.24
N LEU A 3 -13.08 11.95 10.86
CA LEU A 3 -11.63 11.71 10.73
C LEU A 3 -10.89 12.57 11.75
N HIS A 4 -9.95 11.94 12.45
CA HIS A 4 -9.15 12.46 13.57
C HIS A 4 -9.95 12.62 14.87
N ASP A 5 -9.25 12.86 15.99
CA ASP A 5 -9.85 13.18 17.30
C ASP A 5 -10.64 14.50 17.30
N ALA A 6 -10.78 15.15 16.14
CA ALA A 6 -11.67 16.29 16.00
C ALA A 6 -13.11 15.77 16.04
N ASP A 7 -13.86 16.15 17.09
CA ASP A 7 -15.28 15.82 17.25
C ASP A 7 -16.19 16.55 16.23
N GLN A 8 -15.57 17.29 15.30
CA GLN A 8 -16.21 18.07 14.25
C GLN A 8 -15.67 17.63 12.89
N GLY A 9 -16.57 17.19 12.00
CA GLY A 9 -16.26 16.88 10.62
C GLY A 9 -17.40 16.17 9.92
N ASP A 10 -17.77 16.64 8.72
CA ASP A 10 -18.74 15.93 7.90
C ASP A 10 -18.18 14.57 7.47
N ASP A 11 -19.02 13.55 7.48
CA ASP A 11 -18.71 12.29 6.80
C ASP A 11 -18.36 12.59 5.33
N LYS A 12 -17.14 12.23 4.91
CA LYS A 12 -16.65 12.58 3.57
C LYS A 12 -17.48 11.95 2.46
N ILE A 13 -17.99 10.74 2.66
CA ILE A 13 -18.82 10.03 1.67
C ILE A 13 -20.19 10.70 1.59
N GLN A 14 -20.78 11.05 2.73
CA GLN A 14 -22.01 11.83 2.74
C GLN A 14 -21.81 13.19 2.06
N ARG A 15 -20.75 13.92 2.40
CA ARG A 15 -20.45 15.24 1.81
C ARG A 15 -20.20 15.15 0.30
N GLU A 16 -19.59 14.07 -0.17
CA GLU A 16 -19.43 13.82 -1.61
C GLU A 16 -20.77 13.53 -2.28
N ALA A 17 -21.63 12.72 -1.66
CA ALA A 17 -23.00 12.49 -2.14
C ALA A 17 -23.84 13.79 -2.14
N GLU A 18 -23.67 14.67 -1.16
CA GLU A 18 -24.34 15.98 -1.12
C GLU A 18 -23.87 16.89 -2.27
N LYS A 19 -22.57 16.87 -2.58
CA LYS A 19 -22.00 17.61 -3.71
C LYS A 19 -22.49 17.08 -5.04
N SER A 20 -22.53 15.76 -5.23
CA SER A 20 -22.98 15.14 -6.49
C SER A 20 -24.46 15.43 -6.79
N LYS A 21 -25.27 15.67 -5.76
CA LYS A 21 -26.68 16.06 -5.87
C LYS A 21 -26.94 17.57 -5.96
N GLY A 22 -25.92 18.38 -6.28
CA GLY A 22 -26.09 19.80 -6.58
C GLY A 22 -25.86 20.75 -5.41
N GLY A 23 -25.24 20.27 -4.32
CA GLY A 23 -24.55 21.11 -3.32
C GLY A 23 -25.37 22.28 -2.78
N GLY A 24 -26.29 22.01 -1.84
CA GLY A 24 -26.98 23.11 -1.17
C GLY A 24 -28.19 22.67 -0.35
N GLY A 25 -28.00 21.86 0.70
CA GLY A 25 -28.95 21.66 1.81
C GLY A 25 -30.40 21.22 1.51
N ALA A 26 -30.83 21.20 0.25
CA ALA A 26 -32.21 21.02 -0.22
C ALA A 26 -32.43 19.66 -0.88
N ALA A 27 -31.39 19.05 -1.44
CA ALA A 27 -31.42 17.65 -1.85
C ALA A 27 -31.03 16.76 -0.66
N ARG A 28 -32.01 16.05 -0.07
CA ARG A 28 -31.74 15.06 0.98
C ARG A 28 -30.93 13.91 0.38
N VAL A 29 -29.72 13.70 0.91
CA VAL A 29 -28.95 12.47 0.68
C VAL A 29 -29.59 11.36 1.52
N THR A 30 -29.82 10.21 0.92
CA THR A 30 -30.36 9.02 1.58
C THR A 30 -29.25 8.05 1.95
N TRP A 31 -29.59 7.04 2.75
CA TRP A 31 -28.67 5.96 3.09
C TRP A 31 -28.08 5.31 1.85
N GLU A 32 -28.94 5.03 0.87
CA GLU A 32 -28.58 4.35 -0.38
C GLU A 32 -27.59 5.19 -1.19
N ASP A 33 -27.71 6.52 -1.17
CA ASP A 33 -26.75 7.41 -1.83
C ASP A 33 -25.36 7.33 -1.19
N VAL A 34 -25.28 7.34 0.15
CA VAL A 34 -23.99 7.24 0.87
C VAL A 34 -23.37 5.87 0.65
N MET A 35 -24.17 4.80 0.73
CA MET A 35 -23.68 3.44 0.48
C MET A 35 -23.21 3.24 -0.96
N ALA A 36 -23.93 3.79 -1.95
CA ALA A 36 -23.52 3.73 -3.35
C ALA A 36 -22.20 4.49 -3.59
N GLY A 37 -22.02 5.65 -2.94
CA GLY A 37 -20.75 6.38 -2.96
C GLY A 37 -19.60 5.56 -2.34
N GLY A 38 -19.84 4.94 -1.19
CA GLY A 38 -18.87 4.06 -0.53
C GLY A 38 -18.50 2.83 -1.38
N GLU A 39 -19.48 2.22 -2.05
CA GLU A 39 -19.27 1.07 -2.92
C GLU A 39 -18.48 1.45 -4.17
N LYS A 40 -18.77 2.61 -4.78
CA LYS A 40 -17.99 3.13 -5.91
C LYS A 40 -16.50 3.26 -5.56
N HIS A 41 -16.16 3.94 -4.46
CA HIS A 41 -14.76 4.11 -4.06
C HIS A 41 -14.11 2.81 -3.59
N THR A 42 -14.90 1.88 -3.05
CA THR A 42 -14.41 0.54 -2.73
C THR A 42 -13.96 -0.18 -4.00
N ASN A 43 -14.75 -0.11 -5.08
CA ASN A 43 -14.39 -0.74 -6.34
C ASN A 43 -13.15 -0.08 -6.97
N GLU A 44 -13.06 1.25 -6.97
CA GLU A 44 -11.85 1.98 -7.42
C GLU A 44 -10.61 1.53 -6.63
N PHE A 45 -10.72 1.42 -5.31
CA PHE A 45 -9.63 0.94 -4.45
C PHE A 45 -9.21 -0.50 -4.77
N LEU A 46 -10.17 -1.40 -5.03
CA LEU A 46 -9.89 -2.80 -5.37
C LEU A 46 -9.22 -2.93 -6.75
N GLU A 47 -9.61 -2.08 -7.70
CA GLU A 47 -8.96 -2.00 -9.01
C GLU A 47 -7.49 -1.55 -8.87
N ASP A 48 -7.23 -0.52 -8.07
CA ASP A 48 -5.88 -0.04 -7.76
C ASP A 48 -5.02 -1.10 -7.06
N GLU A 49 -5.58 -1.81 -6.07
CA GLU A 49 -4.88 -2.90 -5.37
C GLU A 49 -4.50 -4.03 -6.33
N LYS A 50 -5.42 -4.41 -7.21
CA LYS A 50 -5.19 -5.42 -8.24
C LYS A 50 -4.11 -4.97 -9.23
N ALA A 51 -4.16 -3.73 -9.69
CA ALA A 51 -3.14 -3.17 -10.59
C ALA A 51 -1.74 -3.18 -9.96
N LEU A 52 -1.68 -3.00 -8.63
CA LEU A 52 -0.45 -3.10 -7.85
C LEU A 52 -0.12 -4.54 -7.42
N ASN A 53 -0.80 -5.58 -7.90
CA ASN A 53 -0.59 -6.96 -7.46
C ASN A 53 -0.57 -7.12 -5.91
N ILE A 54 -1.45 -6.40 -5.22
CA ILE A 54 -1.68 -6.60 -3.80
C ILE A 54 -2.55 -7.86 -3.64
N LEU A 55 -2.15 -8.75 -2.74
CA LEU A 55 -2.89 -9.98 -2.49
C LEU A 55 -4.23 -9.66 -1.83
N ASP A 56 -5.27 -10.37 -2.23
CA ASP A 56 -6.55 -10.26 -1.54
C ASP A 56 -6.40 -10.75 -0.08
N PRO A 57 -6.90 -9.97 0.89
CA PRO A 57 -6.91 -10.38 2.28
C PRO A 57 -7.94 -11.49 2.48
N TRP A 58 -7.78 -12.27 3.55
CA TRP A 58 -8.75 -13.30 3.93
C TRP A 58 -10.17 -12.73 4.16
N LYS A 59 -10.27 -11.50 4.68
CA LYS A 59 -11.52 -10.78 4.92
C LYS A 59 -11.36 -9.28 4.64
N ARG A 60 -12.44 -8.66 4.16
CA ARG A 60 -12.59 -7.20 3.98
C ARG A 60 -13.82 -6.71 4.75
N PRO A 61 -13.77 -6.62 6.09
CA PRO A 61 -14.94 -6.23 6.88
C PRO A 61 -15.33 -4.77 6.61
N ARG A 62 -16.64 -4.49 6.57
CA ARG A 62 -17.16 -3.13 6.48
C ARG A 62 -17.63 -2.68 7.87
N ALA A 63 -17.24 -1.50 8.31
CA ALA A 63 -17.63 -0.97 9.63
C ALA A 63 -19.16 -0.99 9.84
N SER A 64 -19.94 -0.71 8.79
CA SER A 64 -21.41 -0.74 8.81
C SER A 64 -22.02 -2.12 9.09
N GLU A 65 -21.26 -3.20 8.91
CA GLU A 65 -21.70 -4.59 9.13
C GLU A 65 -21.36 -5.09 10.54
N PHE A 66 -20.53 -4.36 11.30
CA PHE A 66 -20.02 -4.75 12.63
C PHE A 66 -20.50 -3.84 13.76
N ILE A 67 -21.66 -3.19 13.57
CA ILE A 67 -22.22 -2.26 14.55
C ILE A 67 -22.55 -2.95 15.88
N ALA A 68 -23.01 -4.21 15.83
CA ALA A 68 -23.33 -4.95 17.05
C ALA A 68 -22.09 -5.18 17.93
N GLU A 69 -20.97 -5.55 17.31
CA GLU A 69 -19.67 -5.76 17.95
C GLU A 69 -19.11 -4.45 18.52
N GLN A 70 -19.19 -3.36 17.76
CA GLN A 70 -18.79 -2.03 18.22
C GLN A 70 -19.60 -1.62 19.45
N LEU A 71 -20.93 -1.75 19.41
CA LEU A 71 -21.80 -1.44 20.54
C LEU A 71 -21.54 -2.34 21.76
N ALA A 72 -21.25 -3.63 21.55
CA ALA A 72 -20.89 -4.54 22.64
C ALA A 72 -19.61 -4.08 23.34
N MET A 73 -18.58 -3.71 22.58
CA MET A 73 -17.32 -3.19 23.12
C MET A 73 -17.53 -1.88 23.90
N ILE A 74 -18.34 -0.96 23.38
CA ILE A 74 -18.68 0.30 24.05
C ILE A 74 -19.42 0.04 25.37
N LYS A 75 -20.39 -0.88 25.37
CA LYS A 75 -21.14 -1.26 26.57
C LYS A 75 -20.23 -1.87 27.64
N THR A 76 -19.26 -2.70 27.25
CA THR A 76 -18.24 -3.23 28.18
C THR A 76 -17.44 -2.09 28.82
N MET A 77 -16.94 -1.13 28.02
CA MET A 77 -16.16 -0.01 28.55
C MET A 77 -16.99 0.94 29.43
N LEU A 78 -18.28 1.12 29.15
CA LEU A 78 -19.20 1.85 30.02
C LEU A 78 -19.35 1.13 31.37
N GLN A 79 -19.56 -0.19 31.35
CA GLN A 79 -19.74 -1.00 32.56
C GLN A 79 -18.47 -1.04 33.43
N SER A 80 -17.28 -1.04 32.81
CA SER A 80 -16.00 -1.08 33.51
C SER A 80 -15.47 0.31 33.92
N GLY A 81 -16.19 1.40 33.61
CA GLY A 81 -15.79 2.76 33.95
C GLY A 81 -14.69 3.37 33.07
N HIS A 82 -14.42 2.76 31.91
CA HIS A 82 -13.47 3.28 30.90
C HIS A 82 -14.12 4.25 29.91
N ALA A 83 -15.44 4.23 29.81
CA ALA A 83 -16.21 5.16 28.99
C ALA A 83 -17.23 5.94 29.83
N TYR A 84 -17.68 7.08 29.30
CA TYR A 84 -18.74 7.88 29.90
C TYR A 84 -19.62 8.54 28.84
N GLU A 85 -20.86 8.80 29.21
CA GLU A 85 -21.85 9.45 28.35
C GLU A 85 -21.92 10.95 28.62
N THR A 86 -22.22 11.70 27.57
CA THR A 86 -22.49 13.14 27.54
C THR A 86 -23.80 13.41 26.78
N ASP A 87 -24.18 14.68 26.64
CA ASP A 87 -25.31 15.11 25.82
C ASP A 87 -25.15 14.74 24.33
N ASP A 88 -23.92 14.70 23.81
CA ASP A 88 -23.66 14.55 22.37
C ASP A 88 -23.03 13.21 21.95
N GLY A 89 -22.70 12.35 22.92
CA GLY A 89 -22.05 11.07 22.62
C GLY A 89 -21.52 10.32 23.83
N ILE A 90 -20.86 9.20 23.55
CA ILE A 90 -20.12 8.38 24.51
C ILE A 90 -18.65 8.47 24.17
N TYR A 91 -17.83 8.74 25.18
CA TYR A 91 -16.39 8.99 25.05
C TYR A 91 -15.59 8.00 25.88
N PHE A 92 -14.39 7.69 25.40
CA PHE A 92 -13.38 6.98 26.18
C PHE A 92 -12.67 7.95 27.11
N SER A 93 -12.51 7.58 28.38
CA SER A 93 -11.73 8.34 29.36
C SER A 93 -10.27 7.93 29.31
N VAL A 94 -9.39 8.72 28.69
CA VAL A 94 -7.96 8.37 28.61
C VAL A 94 -7.30 8.28 29.98
N GLN A 95 -7.81 9.02 30.96
CA GLN A 95 -7.33 8.97 32.34
C GLN A 95 -7.64 7.65 33.04
N SER A 96 -8.62 6.88 32.54
CA SER A 96 -8.96 5.56 33.07
C SER A 96 -8.00 4.45 32.61
N PHE A 97 -7.09 4.76 31.68
CA PHE A 97 -6.14 3.82 31.08
C PHE A 97 -4.70 4.33 31.25
N PRO A 98 -4.00 3.97 32.35
CA PRO A 98 -2.72 4.57 32.70
C PRO A 98 -1.60 4.40 31.65
N GLN A 99 -1.68 3.39 30.79
CA GLN A 99 -0.72 3.14 29.72
C GLN A 99 -1.02 3.89 28.40
N TYR A 100 -2.03 4.77 28.36
CA TYR A 100 -2.36 5.54 27.16
C TYR A 100 -1.17 6.41 26.70
N GLY A 101 -0.73 6.22 25.45
CA GLY A 101 0.44 6.89 24.88
C GLY A 101 1.68 5.99 24.78
N ALA A 102 1.64 4.75 25.28
CA ALA A 102 2.76 3.83 25.28
C ALA A 102 3.27 3.48 23.87
N LEU A 103 2.39 3.41 22.85
CA LEU A 103 2.82 3.11 21.48
C LEU A 103 3.53 4.30 20.84
N SER A 104 2.98 5.50 21.01
CA SER A 104 3.48 6.73 20.40
C SER A 104 4.59 7.43 21.18
N GLY A 105 4.77 7.09 22.47
CA GLY A 105 5.64 7.81 23.40
C GLY A 105 5.06 9.15 23.89
N ASN A 106 3.77 9.40 23.63
CA ASN A 106 3.07 10.54 24.20
C ASN A 106 2.75 10.32 25.68
N THR A 107 2.45 11.41 26.37
CA THR A 107 1.89 11.36 27.74
C THR A 107 0.62 12.18 27.78
N ILE A 108 -0.31 11.80 28.66
CA ILE A 108 -1.58 12.52 28.85
C ILE A 108 -1.33 14.02 29.08
N ASP A 109 -0.33 14.38 29.89
CA ASP A 109 0.05 15.79 30.14
C ASP A 109 0.48 16.54 28.88
N LYS A 110 1.25 15.89 28.00
CA LYS A 110 1.70 16.50 26.74
C LYS A 110 0.55 16.70 25.77
N LEU A 111 -0.41 15.76 25.73
CA LEU A 111 -1.61 15.87 24.90
C LEU A 111 -2.46 17.06 25.34
N SER A 112 -2.62 17.26 26.65
CA SER A 112 -3.35 18.41 27.21
C SER A 112 -2.67 19.75 26.91
N ALA A 113 -1.34 19.82 27.02
CA ALA A 113 -0.60 21.04 26.69
C ALA A 113 -0.59 21.37 25.18
N GLY A 114 -0.76 20.34 24.33
CA GLY A 114 -0.78 20.46 22.87
C GLY A 114 -2.14 20.78 22.26
N ALA A 115 -3.22 20.66 23.02
CA ALA A 115 -4.60 20.98 22.60
C ALA A 115 -4.75 22.49 22.32
N ARG A 116 -4.30 22.92 21.13
CA ARG A 116 -4.42 24.31 20.63
C ARG A 116 -5.79 24.60 19.99
N ILE A 117 -6.73 23.65 20.01
CA ILE A 117 -8.09 23.74 19.45
C ILE A 117 -9.09 23.86 20.62
N ALA A 118 -10.18 24.59 20.39
CA ALA A 118 -11.25 24.84 21.35
C ALA A 118 -11.58 23.58 22.17
N VAL A 119 -11.26 23.63 23.47
CA VAL A 119 -11.55 22.55 24.40
C VAL A 119 -13.05 22.33 24.40
N ASP A 120 -13.50 21.13 24.03
CA ASP A 120 -14.89 20.76 24.21
C ASP A 120 -15.14 20.58 25.71
N GLU A 121 -15.87 21.53 26.30
CA GLU A 121 -16.17 21.56 27.74
C GLU A 121 -16.98 20.34 28.20
N ARG A 122 -17.57 19.57 27.28
CA ARG A 122 -18.29 18.31 27.58
C ARG A 122 -17.34 17.18 27.98
N LYS A 123 -16.09 17.22 27.52
CA LYS A 123 -15.11 16.16 27.78
C LYS A 123 -14.50 16.34 29.17
N LYS A 124 -14.36 15.23 29.90
CA LYS A 124 -13.61 15.19 31.16
C LYS A 124 -12.13 15.51 30.94
N HIS A 125 -11.59 15.13 29.78
CA HIS A 125 -10.21 15.41 29.41
C HIS A 125 -10.08 15.76 27.91
N PRO A 126 -9.22 16.72 27.51
CA PRO A 126 -9.11 17.13 26.10
C PRO A 126 -8.69 16.02 25.12
N ALA A 127 -8.01 14.99 25.62
CA ALA A 127 -7.59 13.83 24.83
C ALA A 127 -8.61 12.67 24.84
N ASP A 128 -9.75 12.82 25.51
CA ASP A 128 -10.85 11.85 25.41
C ASP A 128 -11.39 11.84 23.99
N PHE A 129 -11.67 10.64 23.46
CA PHE A 129 -12.09 10.45 22.08
C PHE A 129 -13.45 9.76 22.00
N ALA A 130 -14.21 10.09 20.96
CA ALA A 130 -15.55 9.56 20.78
C ALA A 130 -15.53 8.05 20.47
N LEU A 131 -16.35 7.30 21.19
CA LEU A 131 -16.68 5.92 20.90
C LEU A 131 -17.98 5.83 20.10
N TRP A 132 -18.92 6.73 20.41
CA TRP A 132 -20.22 6.83 19.76
C TRP A 132 -20.66 8.29 19.74
N LYS A 133 -21.14 8.78 18.60
CA LYS A 133 -21.71 10.13 18.48
C LYS A 133 -23.21 10.02 18.28
N LYS A 134 -23.98 10.74 19.09
CA LYS A 134 -25.44 10.84 18.96
C LYS A 134 -25.79 11.69 17.74
N CYS A 135 -26.93 11.43 17.10
CA CYS A 135 -27.44 12.21 15.99
C CYS A 135 -28.14 13.49 16.50
N VAL A 136 -27.40 14.34 17.21
CA VAL A 136 -27.88 15.62 17.75
C VAL A 136 -27.05 16.80 17.30
N GLY A 137 -27.64 18.00 17.31
CA GLY A 137 -26.97 19.24 16.92
C GLY A 137 -26.40 19.14 15.49
N ASP A 138 -25.09 19.36 15.34
CA ASP A 138 -24.42 19.28 14.04
C ASP A 138 -24.50 17.87 13.42
N ASN A 139 -24.60 16.83 14.26
CA ASN A 139 -24.70 15.44 13.84
C ASN A 139 -26.13 14.99 13.53
N ALA A 140 -27.15 15.82 13.76
CA ALA A 140 -28.55 15.51 13.47
C ALA A 140 -28.81 15.21 11.98
N ARG A 141 -27.90 15.63 11.10
CA ARG A 141 -27.96 15.40 9.65
C ARG A 141 -27.18 14.16 9.19
N HIS A 142 -26.51 13.46 10.08
CA HIS A 142 -25.76 12.26 9.71
C HIS A 142 -26.71 11.18 9.22
N VAL A 143 -26.52 10.71 7.99
CA VAL A 143 -27.46 9.80 7.32
C VAL A 143 -27.24 8.36 7.77
N LEU A 144 -25.98 7.94 7.96
CA LEU A 144 -25.67 6.62 8.48
C LEU A 144 -25.84 6.60 9.99
N ARG A 145 -27.01 6.17 10.46
CA ARG A 145 -27.40 6.14 11.86
C ARG A 145 -27.96 4.78 12.29
N TRP A 146 -27.64 4.37 13.52
CA TRP A 146 -28.13 3.15 14.14
C TRP A 146 -28.57 3.43 15.57
N THR A 147 -29.53 2.69 16.11
CA THR A 147 -29.94 2.82 17.51
C THR A 147 -28.84 2.29 18.43
N PHE A 148 -28.48 3.00 19.49
CA PHE A 148 -27.46 2.53 20.44
C PHE A 148 -27.89 1.26 21.20
N ALA A 149 -29.19 1.15 21.51
CA ALA A 149 -29.73 0.01 22.24
C ALA A 149 -29.58 -1.31 21.46
N THR A 150 -29.95 -1.31 20.16
CA THR A 150 -30.10 -2.55 19.37
C THR A 150 -29.12 -2.69 18.20
N GLY A 151 -28.42 -1.62 17.80
CA GLY A 151 -27.59 -1.61 16.60
C GLY A 151 -28.35 -1.69 15.28
N LYS A 152 -29.69 -1.56 15.30
CA LYS A 152 -30.49 -1.51 14.07
C LYS A 152 -30.38 -0.15 13.40
N ARG A 153 -30.38 -0.14 12.06
CA ARG A 153 -30.48 1.09 11.25
C ARG A 153 -31.69 1.91 11.71
N SER A 154 -31.48 3.21 11.83
CA SER A 154 -32.55 4.17 12.10
C SER A 154 -32.83 4.98 10.84
N ASP A 155 -34.11 5.16 10.51
CA ASP A 155 -34.55 5.99 9.38
C ASP A 155 -35.05 7.37 9.85
N THR A 156 -34.75 7.75 11.10
CA THR A 156 -35.07 9.09 11.61
C THR A 156 -34.30 10.14 10.82
N VAL A 157 -34.89 11.33 10.73
CA VAL A 157 -34.27 12.49 10.07
C VAL A 157 -34.29 13.66 11.03
N GLY A 158 -33.13 14.26 11.30
CA GLY A 158 -32.97 15.31 12.31
C GLY A 158 -32.53 14.75 13.66
N GLU A 159 -32.82 15.52 14.70
CA GLU A 159 -32.44 15.25 16.10
C GLU A 159 -32.97 13.89 16.57
N ASP A 160 -32.06 13.03 17.02
CA ASP A 160 -32.36 11.71 17.57
C ASP A 160 -31.26 11.30 18.54
N GLU A 161 -31.51 11.43 19.84
CA GLU A 161 -30.56 11.10 20.92
C GLU A 161 -30.33 9.59 21.08
N GLU A 162 -31.28 8.76 20.62
CA GLU A 162 -31.22 7.29 20.74
C GLU A 162 -30.45 6.66 19.57
N SER A 163 -30.29 7.41 18.47
CA SER A 163 -29.52 7.02 17.31
C SER A 163 -28.17 7.72 17.24
N GLY A 164 -27.23 7.06 16.60
CA GLY A 164 -25.88 7.58 16.45
C GLY A 164 -25.08 6.79 15.46
N PHE A 165 -23.78 7.04 15.48
CA PHE A 165 -22.80 6.34 14.67
C PHE A 165 -21.50 6.17 15.46
N PRO A 166 -20.72 5.13 15.13
CA PRO A 166 -19.46 4.87 15.81
C PRO A 166 -18.43 5.98 15.59
N GLY A 167 -17.56 6.18 16.58
CA GLY A 167 -16.32 6.90 16.38
C GLY A 167 -15.34 6.09 15.53
N TRP A 168 -14.44 6.76 14.81
CA TRP A 168 -13.54 6.08 13.86
C TRP A 168 -12.70 4.95 14.49
N HIS A 169 -12.20 5.15 15.71
CA HIS A 169 -11.30 4.18 16.35
C HIS A 169 -11.99 2.86 16.71
N ILE A 170 -13.27 2.91 17.16
CA ILE A 170 -13.96 1.72 17.68
C ILE A 170 -14.22 0.67 16.60
N GLU A 171 -14.29 1.12 15.33
CA GLU A 171 -14.50 0.27 14.17
C GLU A 171 -13.39 -0.79 14.07
N CYS A 172 -12.12 -0.36 14.08
CA CYS A 172 -10.96 -1.24 13.92
C CYS A 172 -10.86 -2.23 15.09
N SER A 173 -10.93 -1.76 16.34
CA SER A 173 -10.85 -2.62 17.54
C SER A 173 -11.93 -3.70 17.55
N ALA A 174 -13.18 -3.34 17.24
CA ALA A 174 -14.29 -4.28 17.27
C ALA A 174 -14.21 -5.30 16.13
N MET A 175 -13.94 -4.84 14.89
CA MET A 175 -13.82 -5.73 13.73
C MET A 175 -12.65 -6.70 13.87
N SER A 176 -11.48 -6.21 14.27
CA SER A 176 -10.29 -7.04 14.40
C SER A 176 -10.46 -8.08 15.51
N SER A 177 -11.02 -7.68 16.66
CA SER A 177 -11.26 -8.60 17.79
C SER A 177 -12.29 -9.67 17.46
N SER A 178 -13.32 -9.33 16.70
CA SER A 178 -14.35 -10.27 16.25
C SER A 178 -13.80 -11.32 15.27
N LEU A 179 -12.94 -10.90 14.34
CA LEU A 179 -12.42 -11.78 13.28
C LEU A 179 -11.17 -12.56 13.66
N LEU A 180 -10.28 -11.98 14.45
CA LEU A 180 -8.95 -12.52 14.76
C LEU A 180 -8.83 -12.98 16.22
N GLY A 181 -9.84 -12.70 17.06
CA GLY A 181 -9.80 -12.93 18.50
C GLY A 181 -9.24 -11.73 19.27
N GLY A 182 -9.35 -11.78 20.60
CA GLY A 182 -9.00 -10.65 21.48
C GLY A 182 -7.50 -10.29 21.54
N GLN A 183 -6.61 -11.12 20.98
CA GLN A 183 -5.18 -10.83 20.87
C GLN A 183 -4.67 -11.18 19.47
N ILE A 184 -3.95 -10.24 18.85
CA ILE A 184 -3.48 -10.31 17.46
C ILE A 184 -1.94 -10.35 17.45
N ASP A 185 -1.35 -11.12 16.52
CA ASP A 185 0.11 -11.23 16.41
C ASP A 185 0.76 -9.97 15.82
N ILE A 186 0.26 -9.49 14.67
CA ILE A 186 0.80 -8.33 13.95
C ILE A 186 -0.34 -7.39 13.57
N HIS A 187 -0.19 -6.11 13.87
CA HIS A 187 -1.09 -5.05 13.41
C HIS A 187 -0.28 -3.99 12.64
N THR A 188 -0.76 -3.63 11.44
CA THR A 188 -0.03 -2.76 10.50
C THR A 188 -0.75 -1.44 10.24
N GLY A 189 -0.03 -0.39 9.88
CA GLY A 189 -0.63 0.87 9.42
C GLY A 189 0.38 1.87 8.88
N GLY A 190 -0.07 3.07 8.53
CA GLY A 190 0.82 4.21 8.27
C GLY A 190 1.36 4.78 9.58
N GLU A 191 2.51 5.46 9.54
CA GLU A 191 3.07 6.11 10.73
C GLU A 191 2.13 7.16 11.35
N ASP A 192 1.20 7.69 10.56
CA ASP A 192 0.14 8.59 11.02
C ASP A 192 -0.94 7.88 11.84
N ASN A 193 -1.03 6.55 11.76
CA ASN A 193 -1.91 5.78 12.62
C ASN A 193 -1.29 5.49 13.99
N ILE A 194 0.03 5.67 14.19
CA ILE A 194 0.67 5.49 15.51
C ILE A 194 -0.07 6.30 16.57
N PHE A 195 -0.41 7.55 16.24
CA PHE A 195 -1.24 8.42 17.08
C PHE A 195 -2.14 9.31 16.21
N PRO A 196 -3.43 9.43 16.54
CA PRO A 196 -4.09 8.83 17.70
C PRO A 196 -4.59 7.40 17.45
N HIS A 197 -4.71 6.97 16.20
CA HIS A 197 -5.56 5.84 15.84
C HIS A 197 -5.26 4.53 16.57
N HIS A 198 -4.05 3.99 16.45
CA HIS A 198 -3.66 2.73 17.07
C HIS A 198 -3.52 2.84 18.59
N GLU A 199 -3.22 4.04 19.12
CA GLU A 199 -3.22 4.28 20.56
C GLU A 199 -4.65 4.15 21.15
N CYS A 200 -5.63 4.70 20.44
CA CYS A 200 -7.05 4.54 20.77
C CYS A 200 -7.48 3.08 20.64
N GLU A 201 -7.02 2.36 19.61
CA GLU A 201 -7.35 0.94 19.44
C GLU A 201 -6.81 0.07 20.57
N ILE A 202 -5.56 0.30 21.00
CA ILE A 202 -4.97 -0.38 22.17
C ILE A 202 -5.86 -0.14 23.40
N ALA A 203 -6.21 1.12 23.66
CA ALA A 203 -7.01 1.48 24.83
C ALA A 203 -8.40 0.81 24.79
N GLN A 204 -9.08 0.85 23.65
CA GLN A 204 -10.39 0.22 23.48
C GLN A 204 -10.33 -1.30 23.64
N SER A 205 -9.37 -1.95 22.97
CA SER A 205 -9.25 -3.40 22.96
C SER A 205 -8.79 -3.97 24.31
N GLU A 206 -7.83 -3.33 24.99
CA GLU A 206 -7.33 -3.80 26.29
C GLU A 206 -8.28 -3.48 27.44
N CYS A 207 -9.10 -2.43 27.34
CA CYS A 207 -10.15 -2.15 28.31
C CYS A 207 -11.40 -3.02 28.14
N SER A 208 -11.51 -3.77 27.03
CA SER A 208 -12.65 -4.64 26.73
C SER A 208 -12.28 -6.11 26.50
N GLY A 209 -10.99 -6.45 26.61
CA GLY A 209 -10.43 -7.74 26.23
C GLY A 209 -9.07 -8.01 26.88
N PRO A 210 -8.32 -9.00 26.39
CA PRO A 210 -7.02 -9.35 26.94
C PRO A 210 -5.94 -8.33 26.57
N ALA A 211 -4.94 -8.19 27.45
CA ALA A 211 -3.72 -7.43 27.20
C ALA A 211 -2.49 -8.39 27.14
N PRO A 212 -1.51 -8.15 26.25
CA PRO A 212 -1.51 -7.10 25.24
C PRO A 212 -2.52 -7.38 24.11
N PHE A 213 -3.12 -6.33 23.54
CA PHE A 213 -4.00 -6.47 22.37
C PHE A 213 -3.23 -6.96 21.13
N VAL A 214 -2.04 -6.40 20.87
CA VAL A 214 -1.20 -6.73 19.72
C VAL A 214 0.23 -7.01 20.18
N LYS A 215 0.86 -8.07 19.63
CA LYS A 215 2.26 -8.41 19.96
C LYS A 215 3.27 -7.55 19.20
N TYR A 216 3.05 -7.31 17.91
CA TYR A 216 3.94 -6.52 17.05
C TYR A 216 3.17 -5.47 16.26
N TRP A 217 3.58 -4.21 16.41
CA TRP A 217 3.10 -3.10 15.59
C TRP A 217 4.10 -2.79 14.47
N VAL A 218 3.62 -2.75 13.23
CA VAL A 218 4.46 -2.54 12.04
C VAL A 218 3.94 -1.35 11.25
N HIS A 219 4.67 -0.23 11.29
CA HIS A 219 4.25 1.01 10.65
C HIS A 219 5.15 1.41 9.48
N LYS A 220 4.52 1.71 8.34
CA LYS A 220 5.20 2.27 7.16
C LYS A 220 5.39 3.78 7.31
N ARG A 221 6.55 4.31 6.91
CA ARG A 221 6.76 5.75 6.81
C ARG A 221 6.01 6.37 5.63
N ARG A 222 5.72 7.67 5.73
CA ARG A 222 5.07 8.44 4.67
C ARG A 222 5.90 8.47 3.40
N ILE A 223 5.20 8.71 2.30
CA ILE A 223 5.80 9.10 1.03
C ILE A 223 5.89 10.63 1.03
N ASP A 224 7.09 11.15 0.85
CA ASP A 224 7.36 12.58 0.67
C ASP A 224 7.22 12.95 -0.81
N MET A 225 6.22 13.75 -1.13
CA MET A 225 5.99 14.27 -2.49
C MET A 225 6.73 15.58 -2.76
N GLY A 226 7.59 16.05 -1.83
CA GLY A 226 8.29 17.32 -1.90
C GLY A 226 7.58 18.44 -1.13
N LYS A 227 7.92 19.70 -1.45
CA LYS A 227 7.59 20.87 -0.63
C LYS A 227 6.11 21.31 -0.68
N GLU A 228 5.32 20.79 -1.61
CA GLU A 228 3.90 21.14 -1.68
C GLU A 228 3.07 20.15 -0.88
N LYS A 229 2.36 20.65 0.13
CA LYS A 229 1.39 19.87 0.92
C LYS A 229 0.38 19.24 -0.04
N MET A 230 0.21 17.92 0.03
CA MET A 230 -0.79 17.24 -0.79
C MET A 230 -2.20 17.72 -0.44
N SER A 231 -2.98 18.14 -1.44
CA SER A 231 -4.43 18.25 -1.32
C SER A 231 -5.10 17.96 -2.65
N LYS A 232 -6.26 17.28 -2.61
CA LYS A 232 -7.13 17.11 -3.78
C LYS A 232 -7.46 18.45 -4.45
N SER A 233 -7.46 19.56 -3.70
CA SER A 233 -7.68 20.92 -4.21
C SER A 233 -6.49 21.55 -4.94
N LEU A 234 -5.26 21.06 -4.70
CA LEU A 234 -4.04 21.51 -5.37
C LEU A 234 -3.67 20.60 -6.57
N GLY A 235 -4.39 19.50 -6.78
CA GLY A 235 -4.15 18.58 -7.91
C GLY A 235 -2.81 17.84 -7.84
N ASN A 236 -2.17 17.79 -6.67
CA ASN A 236 -0.83 17.23 -6.44
C ASN A 236 -0.85 15.87 -5.70
N VAL A 237 -2.02 15.20 -5.66
CA VAL A 237 -2.15 13.80 -5.25
C VAL A 237 -2.17 12.96 -6.52
N LEU A 238 -1.25 12.00 -6.65
CA LEU A 238 -1.23 11.08 -7.79
C LEU A 238 -2.05 9.83 -7.45
N SER A 239 -3.04 9.53 -8.29
CA SER A 239 -3.72 8.24 -8.35
C SER A 239 -2.91 7.23 -9.17
N ILE A 240 -3.28 5.94 -9.14
CA ILE A 240 -2.68 4.94 -10.02
C ILE A 240 -2.94 5.27 -11.49
N SER A 241 -4.15 5.74 -11.82
CA SER A 241 -4.48 6.21 -13.18
C SER A 241 -3.59 7.38 -13.63
N ASP A 242 -3.18 8.28 -12.73
CA ASP A 242 -2.22 9.34 -13.06
C ASP A 242 -0.83 8.77 -13.39
N ILE A 243 -0.39 7.73 -12.68
CA ILE A 243 0.87 7.03 -12.94
C ILE A 243 0.84 6.36 -14.32
N GLU A 244 -0.27 5.72 -14.67
CA GLU A 244 -0.49 5.12 -15.99
C GLU A 244 -0.53 6.18 -17.09
N ALA A 245 -1.23 7.30 -16.87
CA ALA A 245 -1.28 8.43 -17.80
C ALA A 245 0.11 9.06 -18.04
N MET A 246 1.02 8.94 -17.07
CA MET A 246 2.43 9.34 -17.23
C MET A 246 3.27 8.34 -18.05
N GLY A 247 2.70 7.20 -18.46
CA GLY A 247 3.35 6.15 -19.25
C GLY A 247 4.09 5.09 -18.43
N TYR A 248 3.82 5.01 -17.13
CA TYR A 248 4.44 4.03 -16.23
C TYR A 248 3.46 2.90 -15.91
N SER A 249 3.98 1.67 -15.75
CA SER A 249 3.17 0.57 -15.22
C SER A 249 2.94 0.77 -13.72
N PRO A 250 1.76 0.40 -13.18
CA PRO A 250 1.57 0.29 -11.72
C PRO A 250 2.64 -0.61 -11.06
N LEU A 251 3.17 -1.60 -11.77
CA LEU A 251 4.25 -2.45 -11.27
C LEU A 251 5.62 -1.75 -11.20
N ASP A 252 5.84 -0.69 -11.99
CA ASP A 252 7.00 0.19 -11.82
C ASP A 252 6.91 0.96 -10.49
N LEU A 253 5.70 1.42 -10.14
CA LEU A 253 5.43 2.06 -8.85
C LEU A 253 5.63 1.07 -7.69
N ARG A 254 5.13 -0.15 -7.82
CA ARG A 254 5.35 -1.22 -6.84
C ARG A 254 6.85 -1.48 -6.62
N TYR A 255 7.61 -1.63 -7.70
CA TYR A 255 9.06 -1.80 -7.61
C TYR A 255 9.72 -0.60 -6.90
N TYR A 256 9.29 0.62 -7.22
CA TYR A 256 9.81 1.83 -6.57
C TYR A 256 9.58 1.81 -5.05
N PHE A 257 8.39 1.41 -4.60
CA PHE A 257 8.10 1.26 -3.18
C PHE A 257 8.96 0.19 -2.51
N LEU A 258 9.26 -0.92 -3.21
CA LEU A 258 10.13 -1.99 -2.70
C LEU A 258 11.61 -1.63 -2.70
N SER A 259 12.04 -0.65 -3.50
CA SER A 259 13.44 -0.20 -3.56
C SER A 259 13.87 0.66 -2.35
N VAL A 260 12.93 1.00 -1.46
CA VAL A 260 13.17 1.74 -0.22
C VAL A 260 12.61 0.94 0.95
N HIS A 261 13.35 0.88 2.05
CA HIS A 261 12.88 0.17 3.25
C HIS A 261 11.57 0.79 3.75
N TYR A 262 10.58 -0.03 4.14
CA TYR A 262 9.24 0.46 4.51
C TYR A 262 9.24 1.46 5.68
N ARG A 263 10.27 1.38 6.55
CA ARG A 263 10.52 2.30 7.67
C ARG A 263 11.35 3.54 7.31
N THR A 264 11.61 3.79 6.04
CA THR A 264 12.31 4.97 5.53
C THR A 264 11.35 5.82 4.71
N GLN A 265 11.43 7.15 4.88
CA GLN A 265 10.61 8.08 4.12
C GLN A 265 11.02 8.05 2.64
N LEU A 266 10.14 7.55 1.77
CA LEU A 266 10.37 7.52 0.33
C LEU A 266 10.08 8.91 -0.24
N LYS A 267 11.09 9.55 -0.82
CA LYS A 267 10.90 10.80 -1.57
C LYS A 267 10.50 10.48 -3.00
N PHE A 268 9.23 10.69 -3.33
CA PHE A 268 8.70 10.42 -4.66
C PHE A 268 9.17 11.48 -5.66
N THR A 269 9.75 11.02 -6.77
CA THR A 269 10.13 11.88 -7.88
C THR A 269 9.93 11.14 -9.20
N LYS A 270 9.66 11.88 -10.29
CA LYS A 270 9.61 11.28 -11.63
C LYS A 270 10.90 10.52 -11.99
N LYS A 271 12.07 11.07 -11.60
CA LYS A 271 13.35 10.38 -11.80
C LYS A 271 13.41 9.05 -11.04
N GLY A 272 12.94 9.02 -9.79
CA GLY A 272 12.91 7.78 -8.99
C GLY A 272 12.01 6.71 -9.61
N LEU A 273 10.84 7.12 -10.11
CA LEU A 273 9.94 6.21 -10.84
C LEU A 273 10.56 5.69 -12.14
N GLU A 274 11.25 6.56 -12.89
CA GLU A 274 12.00 6.18 -14.09
C GLU A 274 13.15 5.21 -13.80
N ASP A 275 13.91 5.44 -12.74
CA ASP A 275 14.99 4.55 -12.31
C ASP A 275 14.43 3.18 -11.87
N ALA A 276 13.30 3.18 -11.16
CA ALA A 276 12.59 1.96 -10.76
C ALA A 276 12.12 1.15 -11.98
N ARG A 277 11.51 1.80 -12.97
CA ARG A 277 11.12 1.17 -14.25
C ARG A 277 12.31 0.50 -14.94
N LYS A 278 13.44 1.20 -15.06
CA LYS A 278 14.67 0.66 -15.68
C LYS A 278 15.23 -0.54 -14.90
N ALA A 279 15.24 -0.46 -13.57
CA ALA A 279 15.72 -1.53 -12.71
C ALA A 279 14.82 -2.77 -12.81
N ARG A 280 13.50 -2.59 -12.77
CA ARG A 280 12.50 -3.63 -12.98
C ARG A 280 12.66 -4.31 -14.35
N ARG A 281 12.75 -3.53 -15.44
CA ARG A 281 12.96 -4.06 -16.80
C ARG A 281 14.23 -4.91 -16.92
N LYS A 282 15.34 -4.51 -16.30
CA LYS A 282 16.58 -5.30 -16.32
C LYS A 282 16.42 -6.68 -15.68
N ILE A 283 15.64 -6.76 -14.60
CA ILE A 283 15.35 -8.03 -13.93
C ILE A 283 14.45 -8.89 -14.83
N MET A 284 13.41 -8.31 -15.42
CA MET A 284 12.53 -9.03 -16.37
C MET A 284 13.29 -9.54 -17.60
N GLU A 285 14.14 -8.70 -18.22
CA GLU A 285 15.01 -9.11 -19.33
C GLU A 285 15.89 -10.31 -18.94
N TRP A 286 16.43 -10.31 -17.71
CA TRP A 286 17.21 -11.45 -17.22
C TRP A 286 16.36 -12.71 -16.99
N MET A 287 15.15 -12.56 -16.46
CA MET A 287 14.22 -13.69 -16.28
C MET A 287 13.90 -14.33 -17.65
N GLU A 288 13.57 -13.51 -18.65
CA GLU A 288 13.36 -13.96 -20.04
C GLU A 288 14.61 -14.61 -20.63
N GLU A 289 15.81 -14.04 -20.42
CA GLU A 289 17.06 -14.64 -20.87
C GLU A 289 17.24 -16.05 -20.30
N VAL A 290 17.02 -16.23 -18.99
CA VAL A 290 17.17 -17.53 -18.32
C VAL A 290 16.20 -18.57 -18.88
N ASP A 291 14.96 -18.18 -19.22
CA ASP A 291 13.99 -19.09 -19.84
C ASP A 291 14.46 -19.62 -21.21
N THR A 292 15.32 -18.87 -21.91
CA THR A 292 15.92 -19.31 -23.19
C THR A 292 17.15 -20.21 -23.03
N TRP A 293 17.73 -20.29 -21.83
CA TRP A 293 18.97 -21.05 -21.61
C TRP A 293 18.70 -22.55 -21.73
N LYS A 294 19.27 -23.16 -22.77
CA LYS A 294 19.22 -24.61 -23.00
C LYS A 294 20.52 -25.27 -22.53
N SER A 295 20.41 -26.45 -21.92
CA SER A 295 21.56 -27.22 -21.43
C SER A 295 22.54 -27.68 -22.51
N GLU A 296 22.21 -27.52 -23.80
CA GLU A 296 23.04 -27.94 -24.93
C GLU A 296 24.33 -27.11 -25.10
N HIS A 297 24.47 -25.98 -24.39
CA HIS A 297 25.73 -25.22 -24.27
C HIS A 297 26.69 -25.77 -23.19
N ALA A 298 26.45 -26.98 -22.68
CA ALA A 298 27.39 -27.64 -21.78
C ALA A 298 28.69 -27.98 -22.53
N MET A 299 29.62 -27.01 -22.62
CA MET A 299 31.02 -27.32 -22.81
C MET A 299 31.40 -28.30 -21.70
N VAL A 300 31.87 -29.47 -22.12
CA VAL A 300 32.29 -30.62 -21.30
C VAL A 300 32.66 -30.18 -19.89
N VAL A 301 31.74 -30.42 -18.95
CA VAL A 301 31.98 -30.22 -17.52
C VAL A 301 33.15 -31.14 -17.18
N GLN A 302 34.34 -30.58 -16.97
CA GLN A 302 35.43 -31.34 -16.35
C GLN A 302 34.91 -31.78 -14.98
N ASP A 303 34.88 -33.10 -14.81
CA ASP A 303 34.42 -33.90 -13.67
C ASP A 303 35.23 -33.61 -12.39
N GLY A 304 35.18 -32.36 -11.90
CA GLY A 304 36.10 -31.88 -10.86
C GLY A 304 35.51 -30.90 -9.85
N MET A 305 34.34 -30.31 -10.08
CA MET A 305 33.68 -29.50 -9.06
C MET A 305 32.32 -30.09 -8.71
N LYS A 306 32.34 -30.92 -7.66
CA LYS A 306 31.15 -31.42 -6.98
C LYS A 306 30.24 -30.24 -6.65
N ASP A 307 29.11 -30.20 -7.33
CA ASP A 307 28.01 -29.24 -7.23
C ASP A 307 27.24 -29.39 -5.90
N ALA A 308 27.96 -29.42 -4.77
CA ALA A 308 27.38 -29.45 -3.44
C ALA A 308 27.00 -28.03 -3.02
N GLY A 309 26.07 -27.41 -3.76
CA GLY A 309 25.45 -26.13 -3.41
C GLY A 309 24.95 -25.31 -4.61
N GLY A 310 25.63 -25.39 -5.76
CA GLY A 310 25.28 -24.65 -6.97
C GLY A 310 25.15 -23.13 -6.78
N VAL A 311 24.48 -22.47 -7.74
CA VAL A 311 24.11 -21.05 -7.63
C VAL A 311 23.21 -20.79 -6.43
N ARG A 312 22.41 -21.78 -6.01
CA ARG A 312 21.52 -21.70 -4.85
C ARG A 312 22.23 -21.42 -3.54
N ALA A 313 23.29 -22.17 -3.21
CA ALA A 313 24.02 -21.99 -1.96
C ALA A 313 24.60 -20.58 -1.80
N TRP A 314 24.75 -19.84 -2.91
CA TRP A 314 25.21 -18.46 -2.89
C TRP A 314 24.08 -17.44 -2.67
N TRP A 315 22.93 -17.55 -3.36
CA TRP A 315 21.87 -16.53 -3.29
C TRP A 315 20.86 -16.76 -2.16
N ASP A 316 20.51 -18.02 -1.88
CA ASP A 316 19.44 -18.43 -0.97
C ASP A 316 19.63 -17.83 0.44
N PRO A 317 20.76 -18.05 1.14
CA PRO A 317 20.96 -17.45 2.46
C PRO A 317 20.97 -15.93 2.41
N LYS A 318 21.61 -15.31 1.41
CA LYS A 318 21.71 -13.84 1.32
C LYS A 318 20.35 -13.17 1.15
N PHE A 319 19.50 -13.75 0.30
CA PHE A 319 18.16 -13.24 0.06
C PHE A 319 17.28 -13.37 1.31
N PHE A 320 17.27 -14.55 1.94
CA PHE A 320 16.46 -14.77 3.13
C PHE A 320 16.98 -14.02 4.36
N ASP A 321 18.30 -13.85 4.52
CA ASP A 321 18.89 -13.04 5.59
C ASP A 321 18.46 -11.56 5.45
N ALA A 322 18.48 -11.02 4.23
CA ALA A 322 17.99 -9.67 3.97
C ALA A 322 16.48 -9.54 4.27
N MET A 323 15.66 -10.49 3.83
CA MET A 323 14.21 -10.47 4.11
C MET A 323 13.89 -10.66 5.61
N ASN A 324 14.66 -11.49 6.32
CA ASN A 324 14.51 -11.72 7.76
C ASN A 324 15.02 -10.53 8.60
N ALA A 325 15.86 -9.68 8.03
CA ALA A 325 16.29 -8.43 8.63
C ALA A 325 15.21 -7.34 8.45
N ASP A 326 14.05 -7.52 9.09
CA ASP A 326 12.92 -6.57 9.08
C ASP A 326 12.43 -6.21 7.65
N LEU A 327 12.24 -7.23 6.80
CA LEU A 327 11.76 -7.04 5.42
C LEU A 327 12.63 -6.05 4.61
N ASN A 328 13.97 -6.20 4.68
CA ASN A 328 14.89 -5.33 3.95
C ASN A 328 14.88 -5.60 2.44
N THR A 329 13.80 -5.17 1.78
CA THR A 329 13.59 -5.33 0.35
C THR A 329 14.66 -4.64 -0.52
N PRO A 330 15.24 -3.48 -0.16
CA PRO A 330 16.37 -2.92 -0.91
C PRO A 330 17.59 -3.84 -0.95
N GLU A 331 17.96 -4.44 0.19
CA GLU A 331 19.09 -5.37 0.26
C GLU A 331 18.78 -6.67 -0.49
N ALA A 332 17.57 -7.21 -0.35
CA ALA A 332 17.13 -8.37 -1.10
C ALA A 332 17.17 -8.13 -2.62
N LEU A 333 16.74 -6.94 -3.09
CA LEU A 333 16.85 -6.54 -4.51
C LEU A 333 18.31 -6.41 -4.96
N SER A 334 19.23 -5.96 -4.10
CA SER A 334 20.67 -5.98 -4.40
C SER A 334 21.17 -7.41 -4.64
N VAL A 335 20.74 -8.37 -3.84
CA VAL A 335 21.07 -9.80 -4.04
C VAL A 335 20.55 -10.31 -5.38
N VAL A 336 19.39 -9.85 -5.85
CA VAL A 336 18.87 -10.17 -7.19
C VAL A 336 19.81 -9.67 -8.28
N PHE A 337 20.27 -8.41 -8.22
CA PHE A 337 21.23 -7.89 -9.21
C PHE A 337 22.57 -8.63 -9.20
N ASP A 338 23.07 -9.00 -8.03
CA ASP A 338 24.29 -9.79 -7.92
C ASP A 338 24.10 -11.21 -8.48
N LEU A 339 22.92 -11.83 -8.27
CA LEU A 339 22.55 -13.11 -8.86
C LEU A 339 22.48 -13.03 -10.39
N MET A 340 21.92 -11.95 -10.94
CA MET A 340 21.91 -11.70 -12.39
C MET A 340 23.33 -11.65 -12.96
N ALA A 341 24.23 -10.91 -12.30
CA ALA A 341 25.62 -10.79 -12.74
C ALA A 341 26.37 -12.13 -12.65
N LEU A 342 26.21 -12.84 -11.53
CA LEU A 342 26.82 -14.16 -11.31
C LEU A 342 26.36 -15.18 -12.35
N SER A 343 25.05 -15.26 -12.59
CA SER A 343 24.46 -16.22 -13.51
C SER A 343 24.88 -15.95 -14.96
N ARG A 344 24.86 -14.69 -15.43
CA ARG A 344 25.34 -14.33 -16.77
C ARG A 344 26.82 -14.64 -16.97
N ASN A 345 27.67 -14.35 -15.99
CA ASN A 345 29.11 -14.67 -16.07
C ASN A 345 29.35 -16.18 -16.15
N ARG A 346 28.63 -16.96 -15.32
CA ARG A 346 28.72 -18.42 -15.32
C ARG A 346 28.24 -18.99 -16.65
N TRP A 347 27.11 -18.52 -17.17
CA TRP A 347 26.58 -18.93 -18.47
C TRP A 347 27.61 -18.71 -19.59
N ALA A 348 28.27 -17.54 -19.63
CA ALA A 348 29.24 -17.20 -20.65
C ALA A 348 30.58 -17.95 -20.57
N THR A 349 30.98 -18.41 -19.37
CA THR A 349 32.34 -18.98 -19.14
C THR A 349 32.35 -20.49 -18.91
N GLN A 350 31.31 -21.02 -18.28
CA GLN A 350 31.24 -22.41 -17.80
C GLN A 350 29.96 -23.12 -18.26
N GLY A 351 28.93 -22.38 -18.68
CA GLY A 351 27.59 -22.90 -18.90
C GLY A 351 26.90 -23.33 -17.60
N PHE A 352 25.73 -23.96 -17.75
CA PHE A 352 24.98 -24.52 -16.63
C PHE A 352 24.61 -25.98 -16.90
N THR A 353 24.61 -26.78 -15.82
CA THR A 353 23.95 -28.09 -15.80
C THR A 353 22.42 -27.90 -15.83
N GLN A 354 21.69 -28.94 -16.22
CA GLN A 354 20.22 -28.92 -16.17
C GLN A 354 19.69 -28.64 -14.75
N SER A 355 20.35 -29.21 -13.72
CA SER A 355 20.03 -28.92 -12.31
C SER A 355 20.27 -27.46 -11.96
N GLY A 356 21.38 -26.87 -12.41
CA GLY A 356 21.69 -25.46 -12.18
C GLY A 356 20.68 -24.50 -12.80
N ILE A 357 20.21 -24.78 -14.02
CA ILE A 357 19.14 -24.01 -14.68
C ILE A 357 17.83 -24.13 -13.88
N LYS A 358 17.47 -25.34 -13.42
CA LYS A 358 16.28 -25.57 -12.59
C LYS A 358 16.32 -24.79 -11.28
N GLU A 359 17.48 -24.74 -10.61
CA GLU A 359 17.62 -23.93 -9.39
C GLU A 359 17.54 -22.43 -9.66
N LEU A 360 17.95 -21.96 -10.85
CA LEU A 360 17.79 -20.57 -11.25
C LEU A 360 16.33 -20.20 -11.50
N HIS A 361 15.57 -21.07 -12.18
CA HIS A 361 14.11 -20.89 -12.33
C HIS A 361 13.40 -20.88 -10.97
N ARG A 362 13.85 -21.71 -10.01
CA ARG A 362 13.31 -21.68 -8.64
C ARG A 362 13.60 -20.35 -7.96
N ALA A 363 14.80 -19.79 -8.12
CA ALA A 363 15.13 -18.47 -7.60
C ALA A 363 14.22 -17.40 -8.20
N ILE A 364 14.04 -17.43 -9.52
CA ILE A 364 13.15 -16.51 -10.26
C ILE A 364 11.73 -16.60 -9.74
N ASP A 365 11.17 -17.80 -9.55
CA ASP A 365 9.81 -18.00 -9.02
C ASP A 365 9.66 -17.41 -7.60
N ILE A 366 10.65 -17.62 -6.72
CA ILE A 366 10.65 -17.04 -5.37
C ILE A 366 10.71 -15.51 -5.45
N ILE A 367 11.65 -14.95 -6.21
CA ILE A 367 11.81 -13.50 -6.40
C ILE A 367 10.52 -12.87 -6.97
N ALA A 368 9.94 -13.51 -7.99
CA ALA A 368 8.72 -13.07 -8.65
C ALA A 368 7.53 -13.03 -7.69
N ARG A 369 7.32 -14.09 -6.91
CA ARG A 369 6.23 -14.15 -5.93
C ARG A 369 6.43 -13.22 -4.74
N THR A 370 7.66 -13.07 -4.26
CA THR A 370 7.96 -12.20 -3.12
C THR A 370 7.72 -10.74 -3.46
N PHE A 371 8.19 -10.27 -4.61
CA PHE A 371 8.08 -8.86 -4.98
C PHE A 371 6.83 -8.54 -5.80
N GLY A 372 6.23 -9.49 -6.51
CA GLY A 372 4.94 -9.34 -7.22
C GLY A 372 4.92 -8.24 -8.29
N CYS A 373 6.07 -7.90 -8.87
CA CYS A 373 6.19 -6.82 -9.85
C CYS A 373 6.96 -7.23 -11.11
N PHE A 374 7.00 -8.51 -11.48
CA PHE A 374 7.74 -8.98 -12.66
C PHE A 374 6.85 -9.72 -13.66
N ASP A 375 5.55 -9.43 -13.63
CA ASP A 375 4.61 -9.98 -14.60
C ASP A 375 5.02 -9.53 -16.01
N PRO A 376 4.94 -10.43 -17.02
CA PRO A 376 5.21 -10.08 -18.40
C PRO A 376 4.36 -8.88 -18.82
N GLU A 377 5.00 -7.85 -19.36
CA GLU A 377 4.27 -6.76 -20.00
C GLU A 377 3.73 -7.24 -21.34
N GLU A 378 2.51 -6.85 -21.70
CA GLU A 378 2.01 -7.09 -23.06
C GLU A 378 3.02 -6.50 -24.06
N ALA A 379 3.45 -7.32 -25.02
CA ALA A 379 4.36 -6.89 -26.06
C ALA A 379 3.63 -5.88 -26.95
N GLU A 380 3.82 -4.59 -26.67
CA GLU A 380 3.34 -3.55 -27.56
C GLU A 380 4.02 -3.70 -28.93
N GLU A 381 3.20 -3.67 -29.98
CA GLU A 381 3.70 -3.81 -31.34
C GLU A 381 4.62 -2.64 -31.67
N VAL A 382 5.90 -2.92 -31.95
CA VAL A 382 6.87 -1.89 -32.32
C VAL A 382 6.34 -1.14 -33.55
N PRO A 383 6.13 0.20 -33.48
CA PRO A 383 5.59 0.98 -34.57
C PRO A 383 6.39 0.78 -35.86
N ALA A 384 5.70 0.77 -37.00
CA ALA A 384 6.33 0.57 -38.31
C ALA A 384 7.45 1.60 -38.59
N GLU A 385 7.31 2.83 -38.08
CA GLU A 385 8.35 3.86 -38.16
C GLU A 385 9.64 3.45 -37.43
N VAL A 386 9.51 2.92 -36.21
CA VAL A 386 10.66 2.47 -35.40
C VAL A 386 11.35 1.30 -36.07
N ARG A 387 10.58 0.32 -36.57
CA ARG A 387 11.14 -0.82 -37.33
C ARG A 387 11.93 -0.34 -38.54
N ARG A 388 11.36 0.58 -39.32
CA ARG A 388 12.03 1.18 -40.49
C ARG A 388 13.32 1.90 -40.12
N LEU A 389 13.36 2.64 -39.02
CA LEU A 389 14.58 3.31 -38.55
C LEU A 389 15.67 2.31 -38.15
N VAL A 390 15.28 1.18 -37.55
CA VAL A 390 16.19 0.09 -37.17
C VAL A 390 16.73 -0.64 -38.41
N ASP A 391 15.88 -0.85 -39.43
CA ASP A 391 16.31 -1.41 -40.72
C ASP A 391 17.32 -0.50 -41.43
N LEU A 392 17.03 0.81 -41.51
CA LEU A 392 17.96 1.81 -42.05
C LEU A 392 19.27 1.85 -41.24
N ARG A 393 19.19 1.67 -39.92
CA ARG A 393 20.39 1.57 -39.06
C ARG A 393 21.20 0.33 -39.42
N ALA A 394 20.55 -0.80 -39.70
CA ALA A 394 21.21 -2.03 -40.14
C ALA A 394 21.97 -1.81 -41.46
N GLU A 395 21.33 -1.17 -42.44
CA GLU A 395 21.95 -0.80 -43.72
C GLU A 395 23.16 0.13 -43.51
N ALA A 396 23.01 1.17 -42.69
CA ALA A 396 24.10 2.09 -42.37
C ALA A 396 25.30 1.38 -41.72
N ARG A 397 25.05 0.44 -40.81
CA ARG A 397 26.11 -0.38 -40.18
C ARG A 397 26.77 -1.31 -41.18
N ALA A 398 26.00 -1.98 -42.05
CA ALA A 398 26.53 -2.82 -43.11
C ALA A 398 27.43 -2.04 -44.08
N ALA A 399 27.06 -0.79 -44.38
CA ALA A 399 27.86 0.15 -45.16
C ALA A 399 29.02 0.81 -44.38
N LYS A 400 29.24 0.44 -43.11
CA LYS A 400 30.23 1.05 -42.18
C LYS A 400 30.06 2.57 -42.00
N ASN A 401 28.85 3.09 -42.21
CA ASN A 401 28.49 4.48 -41.94
C ASN A 401 28.04 4.66 -40.48
N PHE A 402 29.02 4.70 -39.58
CA PHE A 402 28.77 4.78 -38.14
C PHE A 402 28.07 6.08 -37.71
N LYS A 403 28.36 7.20 -38.39
CA LYS A 403 27.71 8.49 -38.11
C LYS A 403 26.20 8.44 -38.36
N GLU A 404 25.77 7.81 -39.45
CA GLU A 404 24.35 7.65 -39.76
C GLU A 404 23.69 6.61 -38.84
N SER A 405 24.40 5.52 -38.52
CA SER A 405 23.95 4.55 -37.52
C SER A 405 23.66 5.19 -36.16
N ASP A 406 24.55 6.08 -35.68
CA ASP A 406 24.36 6.79 -34.42
C ASP A 406 23.19 7.77 -34.48
N ARG A 407 23.06 8.53 -35.58
CA ARG A 407 21.92 9.43 -35.82
C ARG A 407 20.58 8.69 -35.78
N LEU A 408 20.50 7.52 -36.41
CA LEU A 408 19.30 6.69 -36.44
C LEU A 408 19.01 6.08 -35.06
N ARG A 409 20.02 5.64 -34.31
CA ARG A 409 19.87 5.18 -32.92
C ARG A 409 19.28 6.29 -32.04
N ASP A 410 19.79 7.51 -32.14
CA ASP A 410 19.31 8.63 -31.34
C ASP A 410 17.87 9.01 -31.72
N LYS A 411 17.49 8.85 -33.01
CA LYS A 411 16.10 9.02 -33.45
C LYS A 411 15.17 7.95 -32.89
N VAL A 412 15.60 6.69 -32.89
CA VAL A 412 14.86 5.58 -32.23
C VAL A 412 14.67 5.86 -30.74
N ALA A 413 15.72 6.34 -30.05
CA ALA A 413 15.63 6.78 -28.66
C ALA A 413 14.65 7.93 -28.44
N SER A 414 14.60 8.91 -29.36
CA SER A 414 13.63 10.01 -29.29
C SER A 414 12.16 9.57 -29.42
N LEU A 415 11.92 8.39 -30.00
CA LEU A 415 10.59 7.78 -30.10
C LEU A 415 10.28 6.86 -28.90
N GLY A 416 11.15 6.82 -27.89
CA GLY A 416 10.97 5.99 -26.69
C GLY A 416 11.39 4.53 -26.87
N TYR A 417 12.32 4.24 -27.79
CA TYR A 417 12.82 2.88 -28.01
C TYR A 417 14.35 2.83 -27.92
N GLU A 418 14.88 1.74 -27.38
CA GLU A 418 16.29 1.40 -27.41
C GLU A 418 16.53 0.31 -28.45
N VAL A 419 17.68 0.38 -29.15
CA VAL A 419 18.14 -0.68 -30.05
C VAL A 419 19.50 -1.19 -29.60
N ARG A 420 19.61 -2.49 -29.36
CA ARG A 420 20.86 -3.18 -28.98
C ARG A 420 21.25 -4.20 -30.06
N ASP A 421 22.52 -4.25 -30.39
CA ASP A 421 23.05 -5.27 -31.30
C ASP A 421 23.34 -6.56 -30.50
N THR A 422 22.79 -7.70 -30.93
CA THR A 422 23.02 -9.04 -30.38
C THR A 422 23.62 -9.97 -31.43
N ALA A 423 24.03 -11.18 -31.04
CA ALA A 423 24.51 -12.19 -31.98
C ALA A 423 23.44 -12.62 -33.02
N GLU A 424 22.16 -12.42 -32.70
CA GLU A 424 21.01 -12.80 -33.53
C GLU A 424 20.47 -11.63 -34.38
N GLY A 425 20.95 -10.41 -34.17
CA GLY A 425 20.51 -9.22 -34.91
C GLY A 425 20.30 -8.00 -34.02
N GLN A 426 19.50 -7.03 -34.48
CA GLN A 426 19.15 -5.85 -33.68
C GLN A 426 17.90 -6.14 -32.84
N LYS A 427 18.02 -6.09 -31.52
CA LYS A 427 16.89 -6.19 -30.58
C LYS A 427 16.35 -4.79 -30.28
N ILE A 428 15.04 -4.61 -30.43
CA ILE A 428 14.31 -3.37 -30.14
C ILE A 428 13.59 -3.53 -28.80
N THR A 429 13.76 -2.57 -27.90
CA THR A 429 13.11 -2.57 -26.58
C THR A 429 12.44 -1.21 -26.35
N LYS A 430 11.20 -1.16 -25.87
CA LYS A 430 10.56 0.10 -25.44
C LYS A 430 11.23 0.61 -24.17
N MET A 431 11.67 1.87 -24.17
CA MET A 431 12.31 2.55 -23.04
C MET A 431 11.32 2.87 -21.95
#